data_AF-A0A068R753-F1
#
_entry.id   AF-A0A068R753-F1
#
_cell.length_a   1.000
_cell.length_b   1.000
_cell.length_c   1.000
_cell.angle_alpha   90.00
_cell.angle_beta   90.00
_cell.angle_gamma   90.00
#
_symmetry.space_group_name_H-M   'P 1'
#
loop_
_entity.id
_entity.type
_entity.pdbx_description
1 polymer ?
#
loop_
_entity_poly.entity_id
_entity_poly.type
_entity_poly.pdbx_seq_one_letter_code
_entity_poly.pdbx_strand_id
1 'polypeptide(L)'
;MSRYPLICALFVSSMTPSAYSANLRLKVEGLSGELEKNARVQLSNISTDEVSPDGRFRARVAKAIRQGLRPLGYYDPVITFTYQEYTPPSRPVLTANVTLGEPVRVVSVNVELEGGAKTDADYPALIKKNMPQPGAILNHGEYENFKSALTNLAVKKGYFDAVMKKSELGVSAAQHESIWDFDFDSGQRYRFGPVRFHGSQIRETYLNNLIPFKPGEDYTSEQLAEFNRRLVNTGWFNSAVVVPDFKQGRASKDKILPLEASLVPRSANYVELGGGYATDVGPRVQAKWKKPWINSRGHSLSTSLNVSSREQLIDGAYKMPLKVNPLEEYYQLQTGYKRKDINDTISDTATLNFSRNWDRFTGWQYSFNLRWSLSHFTQANVTNTTMLLYPGVSVSRIRQRGGAMPSWGDSQRYSLDISDTDWKSDVDFLVLQAHHVWIRTYRENHRFVVRADLGWIETNEFDKVPPDLRFFAGGDRSIRGYKYQKISPTDRRGQLTGASKLAVGSLEYQYNIYGNWWSALFVDSGEAVNDIRKSNLKTGVGMGVRWASPVGPIKFDLATPIGERDNHNVEFYIGLGAEL
;
A
#
# COMPACT_ATOMS: atom_id res chain seq x y z
N MET A 1 69.93 51.87 0.34
CA MET A 1 70.05 50.86 -0.73
C MET A 1 68.66 50.40 -1.11
N SER A 2 68.33 50.36 -2.42
CA SER A 2 67.17 49.75 -3.14
C SER A 2 65.74 50.19 -2.73
N ARG A 3 64.94 50.99 -3.49
CA ARG A 3 64.20 50.76 -4.78
C ARG A 3 63.27 49.53 -4.72
N TYR A 4 61.92 49.52 -4.93
CA TYR A 4 60.91 50.38 -5.59
C TYR A 4 59.46 49.91 -5.19
N PRO A 5 58.32 50.51 -5.63
CA PRO A 5 57.20 50.94 -4.76
C PRO A 5 55.86 50.21 -5.02
N LEU A 6 54.86 50.28 -4.13
CA LEU A 6 53.44 50.07 -4.52
C LEU A 6 52.43 50.57 -3.46
N ILE A 7 51.65 51.59 -3.87
CA ILE A 7 50.19 51.80 -3.71
C ILE A 7 49.55 51.53 -2.34
N CYS A 8 48.97 52.56 -1.71
CA CYS A 8 47.62 52.49 -1.15
C CYS A 8 47.06 53.84 -0.69
N ALA A 9 45.73 53.95 -0.81
CA ALA A 9 44.80 54.92 -0.23
C ALA A 9 44.60 56.27 -0.93
N LEU A 10 43.54 56.33 -1.75
CA LEU A 10 42.78 57.56 -1.98
C LEU A 10 41.28 57.25 -1.90
N PHE A 11 40.65 57.88 -0.90
CA PHE A 11 39.21 57.97 -0.69
C PHE A 11 38.56 58.71 -1.87
N VAL A 12 37.68 58.06 -2.63
CA VAL A 12 36.70 58.72 -3.49
C VAL A 12 35.35 58.05 -3.31
N SER A 13 34.42 58.84 -2.81
CA SER A 13 32.99 58.58 -2.71
C SER A 13 32.36 58.21 -4.06
N SER A 14 31.94 56.96 -4.21
CA SER A 14 31.03 56.54 -5.27
C SER A 14 29.59 56.52 -4.74
N MET A 15 28.86 57.62 -4.93
CA MET A 15 27.39 57.54 -5.01
C MET A 15 27.06 56.79 -6.29
N THR A 16 26.85 55.47 -6.19
CA THR A 16 26.21 54.72 -7.27
C THR A 16 24.76 55.16 -7.33
N PRO A 17 24.26 55.70 -8.45
CA PRO A 17 22.82 55.76 -8.66
C PRO A 17 22.34 54.32 -8.66
N SER A 18 21.52 53.95 -7.67
CA SER A 18 20.76 52.71 -7.72
C SER A 18 19.82 52.83 -8.91
N ALA A 19 20.25 52.34 -10.07
CA ALA A 19 19.38 52.13 -11.22
C ALA A 19 18.36 51.06 -10.79
N TYR A 20 17.24 51.51 -10.24
CA TYR A 20 16.06 50.67 -10.07
C TYR A 20 15.57 50.31 -11.47
N SER A 21 15.95 49.13 -11.97
CA SER A 21 15.27 48.52 -13.11
C SER A 21 13.82 48.26 -12.70
N ALA A 22 12.92 49.13 -13.14
CA ALA A 22 11.49 48.97 -12.93
C ALA A 22 10.99 47.80 -13.79
N ASN A 23 11.18 46.56 -13.34
CA ASN A 23 10.69 45.38 -14.04
C ASN A 23 9.17 45.47 -14.17
N LEU A 24 8.69 45.66 -15.40
CA LEU A 24 7.28 45.78 -15.76
C LEU A 24 6.50 44.51 -15.34
N ARG A 25 5.35 44.68 -14.69
CA ARG A 25 4.48 43.57 -14.26
C ARG A 25 3.41 43.32 -15.32
N LEU A 26 3.32 42.09 -15.84
CA LEU A 26 2.24 41.67 -16.73
C LEU A 26 1.03 41.16 -15.92
N LYS A 27 -0.16 41.67 -16.22
CA LYS A 27 -1.44 41.20 -15.67
C LYS A 27 -2.35 40.77 -16.82
N VAL A 28 -3.12 39.71 -16.64
CA VAL A 28 -4.13 39.25 -17.60
C VAL A 28 -5.50 39.35 -16.93
N GLU A 29 -6.46 39.97 -17.61
CA GLU A 29 -7.84 40.13 -17.15
C GLU A 29 -8.82 39.61 -18.20
N GLY A 30 -10.01 39.17 -17.76
CA GLY A 30 -11.03 38.60 -18.65
C GLY A 30 -10.95 37.08 -18.86
N LEU A 31 -10.05 36.40 -18.17
CA LEU A 31 -9.94 34.93 -18.15
C LEU A 31 -10.16 34.38 -16.73
N SER A 32 -10.69 33.17 -16.62
CA SER A 32 -10.84 32.46 -15.36
C SER A 32 -10.63 30.95 -15.55
N GLY A 33 -10.37 30.23 -14.46
CA GLY A 33 -10.24 28.77 -14.47
C GLY A 33 -9.12 28.26 -15.38
N GLU A 34 -9.44 27.27 -16.22
CA GLU A 34 -8.46 26.64 -17.14
C GLU A 34 -7.92 27.58 -18.21
N LEU A 35 -8.74 28.53 -18.68
CA LEU A 35 -8.33 29.52 -19.69
C LEU A 35 -7.21 30.42 -19.15
N GLU A 36 -7.36 30.87 -17.91
CA GLU A 36 -6.32 31.69 -17.24
C GLU A 36 -5.05 30.87 -17.00
N LYS A 37 -5.21 29.61 -16.54
CA LYS A 37 -4.08 28.71 -16.29
C LYS A 37 -3.27 28.45 -17.57
N ASN A 38 -3.93 28.10 -18.67
CA ASN A 38 -3.24 27.82 -19.94
C ASN A 38 -2.59 29.07 -20.54
N ALA A 39 -3.27 30.22 -20.50
CA ALA A 39 -2.68 31.48 -20.94
C ALA A 39 -1.43 31.82 -20.10
N ARG A 40 -1.48 31.63 -18.78
CA ARG A 40 -0.35 31.89 -17.87
C ARG A 40 0.85 30.98 -18.15
N VAL A 41 0.62 29.69 -18.45
CA VAL A 41 1.69 28.74 -18.83
C VAL A 41 2.39 29.21 -20.11
N GLN A 42 1.63 29.66 -21.12
CA GLN A 42 2.25 30.19 -22.34
C GLN A 42 3.00 31.49 -22.09
N LEU A 43 2.51 32.34 -21.20
CA LEU A 43 3.16 33.59 -20.83
C LEU A 43 4.43 33.39 -20.02
N SER A 44 4.54 32.32 -19.21
CA SER A 44 5.79 32.02 -18.47
C SER A 44 6.97 31.64 -19.38
N ASN A 45 6.71 31.33 -20.66
CA ASN A 45 7.77 31.11 -21.64
C ASN A 45 8.44 32.42 -22.12
N ILE A 46 7.89 33.58 -21.74
CA ILE A 46 8.48 34.90 -22.04
C ILE A 46 9.38 35.30 -20.86
N SER A 47 10.65 35.57 -21.12
CA SER A 47 11.64 35.93 -20.09
C SER A 47 11.34 37.27 -19.42
N THR A 48 11.59 37.37 -18.11
CA THR A 48 11.32 38.58 -17.30
C THR A 48 12.25 39.75 -17.58
N ASP A 49 13.32 39.51 -18.34
CA ASP A 49 14.36 40.50 -18.65
C ASP A 49 14.07 41.24 -19.97
N GLU A 50 13.05 40.82 -20.73
CA GLU A 50 12.64 41.40 -22.03
C GLU A 50 11.34 42.23 -21.95
N VAL A 51 10.89 42.59 -20.75
CA VAL A 51 9.58 43.21 -20.55
C VAL A 51 9.64 44.72 -20.84
N SER A 52 9.54 45.07 -22.12
CA SER A 52 9.41 46.44 -22.61
C SER A 52 7.94 46.78 -22.92
N PRO A 53 7.45 48.01 -22.71
CA PRO A 53 6.10 48.41 -23.10
C PRO A 53 5.89 48.57 -24.62
N ASP A 54 6.87 48.14 -25.43
CA ASP A 54 6.90 48.29 -26.88
C ASP A 54 5.88 47.41 -27.62
N GLY A 55 5.62 47.75 -28.89
CA GLY A 55 4.66 47.03 -29.72
C GLY A 55 5.05 45.57 -29.99
N ARG A 56 6.35 45.26 -29.99
CA ARG A 56 6.87 43.91 -30.24
C ARG A 56 6.57 42.99 -29.06
N PHE A 57 6.77 43.45 -27.83
CA PHE A 57 6.44 42.70 -26.63
C PHE A 57 4.93 42.45 -26.53
N ARG A 58 4.11 43.48 -26.76
CA ARG A 58 2.63 43.32 -26.80
C ARG A 58 2.18 42.28 -27.82
N ALA A 59 2.80 42.26 -29.01
CA ALA A 59 2.49 41.25 -30.02
C ALA A 59 2.87 39.82 -29.59
N ARG A 60 3.99 39.63 -28.88
CA ARG A 60 4.39 38.33 -28.31
C ARG A 60 3.44 37.88 -27.21
N VAL A 61 3.07 38.78 -26.30
CA VAL A 61 2.09 38.51 -25.22
C VAL A 61 0.74 38.12 -25.82
N ALA A 62 0.24 38.88 -26.81
CA ALA A 62 -1.00 38.55 -27.50
C ALA A 62 -0.94 37.20 -28.20
N LYS A 63 0.20 36.86 -28.84
CA LYS A 63 0.42 35.56 -29.47
C LYS A 63 0.39 34.42 -28.44
N ALA A 64 1.07 34.59 -27.31
CA ALA A 64 1.13 33.59 -26.24
C ALA A 64 -0.26 33.34 -25.63
N ILE A 65 -1.03 34.41 -25.35
CA ILE A 65 -2.42 34.30 -24.87
C ILE A 65 -3.27 33.54 -25.90
N ARG A 66 -3.23 33.91 -27.19
CA ARG A 66 -3.96 33.18 -28.25
C ARG A 66 -3.57 31.70 -28.31
N GLN A 67 -2.28 31.39 -28.20
CA GLN A 67 -1.80 30.00 -28.18
C GLN A 67 -2.30 29.22 -26.95
N GLY A 68 -2.48 29.87 -25.80
CA GLY A 68 -3.03 29.24 -24.59
C GLY A 68 -4.54 29.01 -24.66
N LEU A 69 -5.26 29.85 -25.40
CA LEU A 69 -6.71 29.80 -25.52
C LEU A 69 -7.22 28.86 -26.63
N ARG A 70 -6.44 28.69 -27.71
CA ARG A 70 -6.79 27.81 -28.85
C ARG A 70 -7.10 26.36 -28.46
N PRO A 71 -6.31 25.68 -27.60
CA PRO A 71 -6.61 24.32 -27.17
C PRO A 71 -7.94 24.18 -26.42
N LEU A 72 -8.49 25.30 -25.93
CA LEU A 72 -9.76 25.39 -25.21
C LEU A 72 -10.88 25.98 -26.08
N GLY A 73 -10.69 26.02 -27.40
CA GLY A 73 -11.73 26.34 -28.37
C GLY A 73 -11.83 27.81 -28.77
N TYR A 74 -11.02 28.71 -28.20
CA TYR A 74 -11.09 30.15 -28.50
C TYR A 74 -9.99 30.55 -29.49
N TYR A 75 -10.37 30.72 -30.76
CA TYR A 75 -9.44 30.95 -31.86
C TYR A 75 -9.24 32.44 -32.20
N ASP A 76 -10.28 33.24 -32.00
CA ASP A 76 -10.30 34.67 -32.36
C ASP A 76 -10.55 35.60 -31.15
N PRO A 77 -9.76 35.51 -30.06
CA PRO A 77 -9.92 36.41 -28.94
C PRO A 77 -9.38 37.81 -29.28
N VAL A 78 -10.07 38.83 -28.80
CA VAL A 78 -9.63 40.23 -28.90
C VAL A 78 -8.84 40.58 -27.65
N ILE A 79 -7.63 41.09 -27.84
CA ILE A 79 -6.69 41.39 -26.74
C ILE A 79 -6.31 42.86 -26.85
N THR A 80 -6.64 43.62 -25.81
CA THR A 80 -6.29 45.04 -25.71
C THR A 80 -5.34 45.25 -24.55
N PHE A 81 -4.45 46.24 -24.65
CA PHE A 81 -3.42 46.49 -23.64
C PHE A 81 -3.65 47.85 -22.99
N THR A 82 -3.70 47.87 -21.66
CA THR A 82 -3.65 49.09 -20.87
C THR A 82 -2.32 49.15 -20.11
N TYR A 83 -1.63 50.28 -20.22
CA TYR A 83 -0.37 50.52 -19.51
C TYR A 83 -0.62 51.52 -18.40
N GLN A 84 -0.28 51.14 -17.17
CA GLN A 84 -0.37 52.00 -16.00
C GLN A 84 1.03 52.22 -15.45
N GLU A 85 1.47 53.47 -15.54
CA GLU A 85 2.72 53.91 -14.93
C GLU A 85 2.48 54.18 -13.46
N TYR A 86 3.34 53.64 -12.61
CA TYR A 86 3.27 53.85 -11.16
C TYR A 86 4.54 54.52 -10.69
N THR A 87 4.42 55.45 -9.73
CA THR A 87 5.56 56.06 -9.08
C THR A 87 6.22 55.01 -8.15
N PRO A 88 7.56 54.89 -8.15
CA PRO A 88 8.26 54.01 -7.22
C PRO A 88 7.82 54.26 -5.77
N PRO A 89 7.65 53.21 -4.95
CA PRO A 89 8.15 51.84 -5.13
C PRO A 89 7.27 50.91 -5.96
N SER A 90 6.12 51.37 -6.46
CA SER A 90 5.19 50.56 -7.26
C SER A 90 5.70 50.38 -8.69
N ARG A 91 5.64 49.15 -9.20
CA ARG A 91 6.13 48.80 -10.55
C ARG A 91 5.09 49.18 -11.61
N PRO A 92 5.50 49.63 -12.82
CA PRO A 92 4.56 49.80 -13.92
C PRO A 92 3.87 48.46 -14.24
N VAL A 93 2.60 48.52 -14.64
CA VAL A 93 1.78 47.35 -14.94
C VAL A 93 1.27 47.43 -16.38
N LEU A 94 1.54 46.38 -17.15
CA LEU A 94 0.92 46.16 -18.45
C LEU A 94 -0.22 45.15 -18.26
N THR A 95 -1.46 45.57 -18.46
CA THR A 95 -2.63 44.71 -18.36
C THR A 95 -3.11 44.32 -19.75
N ALA A 96 -3.16 43.02 -20.03
CA ALA A 96 -3.78 42.45 -21.22
C ALA A 96 -5.25 42.11 -20.90
N ASN A 97 -6.18 42.91 -21.40
CA ASN A 97 -7.61 42.67 -21.28
C ASN A 97 -8.05 41.77 -22.43
N VAL A 98 -8.48 40.57 -22.10
CA VAL A 98 -8.84 39.53 -23.07
C VAL A 98 -10.35 39.39 -23.12
N THR A 99 -10.93 39.51 -24.31
CA THR A 99 -12.31 39.11 -24.58
C THR A 99 -12.27 37.87 -25.48
N LEU A 100 -12.91 36.80 -25.01
CA LEU A 100 -12.73 35.45 -25.56
C LEU A 100 -13.25 35.28 -26.99
N GLY A 101 -14.25 36.07 -27.39
CA GLY A 101 -14.96 35.86 -28.65
C GLY A 101 -15.89 34.64 -28.61
N GLU A 102 -16.42 34.27 -29.77
CA GLU A 102 -17.24 33.06 -29.90
C GLU A 102 -16.34 31.82 -29.95
N PRO A 103 -16.61 30.77 -29.15
CA PRO A 103 -15.80 29.56 -29.16
C PRO A 103 -16.14 28.68 -30.36
N VAL A 104 -15.12 28.01 -30.88
CA VAL A 104 -15.29 26.86 -31.79
C VAL A 104 -16.00 25.74 -31.03
N ARG A 105 -17.04 25.16 -31.63
CA ARG A 105 -17.82 24.05 -31.07
C ARG A 105 -17.69 22.78 -31.90
N VAL A 106 -17.72 21.64 -31.24
CA VAL A 106 -17.71 20.33 -31.91
C VAL A 106 -19.10 20.06 -32.50
N VAL A 107 -19.18 20.00 -33.82
CA VAL A 107 -20.43 19.76 -34.56
C VAL A 107 -20.62 18.29 -34.91
N SER A 108 -19.54 17.56 -35.17
CA SER A 108 -19.58 16.12 -35.44
C SER A 108 -18.29 15.42 -35.05
N VAL A 109 -18.43 14.14 -34.71
CA VAL A 109 -17.34 13.22 -34.41
C VAL A 109 -17.57 11.95 -35.22
N ASN A 110 -16.83 11.81 -36.30
CA ASN A 110 -16.90 10.67 -37.21
C ASN A 110 -15.83 9.65 -36.79
N VAL A 111 -16.25 8.40 -36.58
CA VAL A 111 -15.37 7.32 -36.18
C VAL A 111 -15.71 6.10 -37.01
N GLU A 112 -14.85 5.79 -37.98
CA GLU A 112 -14.90 4.53 -38.71
C GLU A 112 -14.06 3.48 -37.97
N LEU A 113 -14.65 2.30 -37.77
CA LEU A 113 -13.99 1.17 -37.12
C LEU A 113 -13.81 0.03 -38.11
N GLU A 114 -12.56 -0.38 -38.30
CA GLU A 114 -12.21 -1.53 -39.13
C GLU A 114 -11.61 -2.68 -38.29
N GLY A 115 -11.47 -3.84 -38.93
CA GLY A 115 -10.98 -5.05 -38.29
C GLY A 115 -11.95 -5.58 -37.23
N GLY A 116 -11.40 -6.18 -36.16
CA GLY A 116 -12.17 -6.74 -35.06
C GLY A 116 -12.84 -5.72 -34.14
N ALA A 117 -12.44 -4.44 -34.17
CA ALA A 117 -13.09 -3.37 -33.42
C ALA A 117 -14.54 -3.15 -33.88
N LYS A 118 -14.84 -3.45 -35.15
CA LYS A 118 -16.18 -3.32 -35.73
C LYS A 118 -17.23 -4.19 -35.04
N THR A 119 -16.84 -5.35 -34.53
CA THR A 119 -17.74 -6.33 -33.87
C THR A 119 -17.53 -6.41 -32.36
N ASP A 120 -16.52 -5.73 -31.82
CA ASP A 120 -16.22 -5.71 -30.40
C ASP A 120 -17.06 -4.65 -29.68
N ALA A 121 -17.97 -5.11 -28.81
CA ALA A 121 -18.91 -4.26 -28.07
C ALA A 121 -18.25 -3.20 -27.16
N ASP A 122 -16.98 -3.37 -26.79
CA ASP A 122 -16.27 -2.41 -25.94
C ASP A 122 -15.92 -1.12 -26.68
N TYR A 123 -15.71 -1.16 -28.00
CA TYR A 123 -15.41 0.05 -28.79
C TYR A 123 -16.61 0.99 -28.87
N PRO A 124 -17.83 0.56 -29.24
CA PRO A 124 -19.02 1.41 -29.17
C PRO A 124 -19.28 1.98 -27.77
N ALA A 125 -19.07 1.17 -26.71
CA ALA A 125 -19.22 1.63 -25.33
C ALA A 125 -18.18 2.71 -24.95
N LEU A 126 -16.93 2.54 -25.38
CA LEU A 126 -15.85 3.51 -25.19
C LEU A 126 -16.13 4.81 -25.95
N ILE A 127 -16.56 4.71 -27.21
CA ILE A 127 -16.90 5.86 -28.05
C ILE A 127 -18.04 6.65 -27.38
N LYS A 128 -19.15 5.98 -27.02
CA LYS A 128 -20.29 6.63 -26.37
C LYS A 128 -19.91 7.33 -25.07
N LYS A 129 -18.97 6.77 -24.30
CA LYS A 129 -18.53 7.33 -23.02
C LYS A 129 -17.64 8.56 -23.19
N ASN A 130 -16.77 8.58 -24.21
CA ASN A 130 -15.73 9.60 -24.36
C ASN A 130 -16.05 10.64 -25.45
N MET A 131 -17.13 10.46 -26.21
CA MET A 131 -17.57 11.43 -27.22
C MET A 131 -18.08 12.71 -26.53
N PRO A 132 -17.66 13.90 -27.00
CA PRO A 132 -18.16 15.16 -26.47
C PRO A 132 -19.67 15.30 -26.72
N GLN A 133 -20.35 16.05 -25.84
CA GLN A 133 -21.76 16.39 -26.06
C GLN A 133 -21.90 17.25 -27.32
N PRO A 134 -22.97 17.07 -28.11
CA PRO A 134 -23.22 17.93 -29.28
C PRO A 134 -23.20 19.42 -28.91
N GLY A 135 -22.41 20.22 -29.63
CA GLY A 135 -22.26 21.66 -29.38
C GLY A 135 -21.32 22.03 -28.22
N ALA A 136 -20.62 21.06 -27.62
CA ALA A 136 -19.57 21.32 -26.66
C ALA A 136 -18.48 22.22 -27.25
N ILE A 137 -17.87 23.07 -26.41
CA ILE A 137 -16.72 23.89 -26.80
C ILE A 137 -15.56 22.95 -27.12
N LEU A 138 -14.87 23.20 -28.24
CA LEU A 138 -13.74 22.40 -28.65
C LEU A 138 -12.66 22.39 -27.56
N ASN A 139 -12.24 21.19 -27.15
CA ASN A 139 -11.09 20.99 -26.29
C ASN A 139 -10.12 19.99 -26.96
N HIS A 140 -8.89 20.43 -27.22
CA HIS A 140 -7.87 19.60 -27.87
C HIS A 140 -7.43 18.43 -26.98
N GLY A 141 -7.46 18.62 -25.66
CA GLY A 141 -7.18 17.56 -24.70
C GLY A 141 -8.23 16.45 -24.76
N GLU A 142 -9.51 16.79 -24.94
CA GLU A 142 -10.57 15.78 -25.14
C GLU A 142 -10.36 14.98 -26.43
N TYR A 143 -9.98 15.64 -27.53
CA TYR A 143 -9.62 14.98 -28.79
C TYR A 143 -8.48 13.98 -28.62
N GLU A 144 -7.37 14.40 -28.01
CA GLU A 144 -6.22 13.52 -27.78
C GLU A 144 -6.54 12.39 -26.78
N ASN A 145 -7.36 12.66 -25.77
CA ASN A 145 -7.83 11.65 -24.82
C ASN A 145 -8.72 10.61 -25.52
N PHE A 146 -9.61 11.02 -26.43
CA PHE A 146 -10.45 10.13 -27.21
C PHE A 146 -9.61 9.20 -28.10
N LYS A 147 -8.67 9.77 -28.86
CA LYS A 147 -7.69 9.03 -29.67
C LYS A 147 -6.88 8.04 -28.84
N SER A 148 -6.37 8.50 -27.69
CA SER A 148 -5.61 7.65 -26.76
C SER A 148 -6.48 6.53 -26.18
N ALA A 149 -7.76 6.77 -25.93
CA ALA A 149 -8.67 5.76 -25.41
C ALA A 149 -8.88 4.60 -26.41
N LEU A 150 -9.01 4.89 -27.72
CA LEU A 150 -9.11 3.86 -28.77
C LEU A 150 -7.84 2.99 -28.82
N THR A 151 -6.67 3.62 -28.87
CA THR A 151 -5.37 2.92 -28.94
C THR A 151 -5.06 2.14 -27.66
N ASN A 152 -5.40 2.68 -26.49
CA ASN A 152 -5.22 1.98 -25.21
C ASN A 152 -6.14 0.75 -25.10
N LEU A 153 -7.39 0.84 -25.60
CA LEU A 153 -8.28 -0.32 -25.62
C LEU A 153 -7.73 -1.43 -26.51
N ALA A 154 -7.14 -1.07 -27.65
CA ALA A 154 -6.48 -2.03 -28.53
C ALA A 154 -5.35 -2.79 -27.81
N VAL A 155 -4.45 -2.08 -27.12
CA VAL A 155 -3.38 -2.73 -26.33
C VAL A 155 -3.96 -3.61 -25.22
N LYS A 156 -4.96 -3.11 -24.49
CA LYS A 156 -5.61 -3.84 -23.40
C LYS A 156 -6.24 -5.15 -23.85
N LYS A 157 -6.89 -5.16 -25.01
CA LYS A 157 -7.59 -6.33 -25.56
C LYS A 157 -6.74 -7.16 -26.53
N GLY A 158 -5.50 -6.75 -26.82
CA GLY A 158 -4.58 -7.52 -27.67
C GLY A 158 -4.79 -7.33 -29.17
N TYR A 159 -5.26 -6.17 -29.60
CA TYR A 159 -5.24 -5.72 -30.99
C TYR A 159 -3.89 -5.09 -31.31
N PHE A 160 -2.83 -5.90 -31.33
CA PHE A 160 -1.43 -5.41 -31.42
C PHE A 160 -1.01 -4.92 -32.81
N ASP A 161 -1.83 -5.20 -33.83
CA ASP A 161 -1.62 -4.72 -35.19
C ASP A 161 -2.50 -3.49 -35.49
N ALA A 162 -3.10 -2.87 -34.47
CA ALA A 162 -3.98 -1.72 -34.63
C ALA A 162 -3.24 -0.49 -35.18
N VAL A 163 -3.87 0.20 -36.12
CA VAL A 163 -3.34 1.40 -36.79
C VAL A 163 -4.43 2.46 -36.84
N MET A 164 -4.06 3.69 -36.47
CA MET A 164 -4.88 4.88 -36.69
C MET A 164 -4.61 5.39 -38.10
N LYS A 165 -5.44 4.99 -39.08
CA LYS A 165 -5.30 5.38 -40.50
C LYS A 165 -5.59 6.85 -40.70
N LYS A 166 -6.58 7.38 -39.98
CA LYS A 166 -6.95 8.80 -39.98
C LYS A 166 -7.17 9.31 -38.57
N SER A 167 -6.64 10.50 -38.29
CA SER A 167 -6.80 11.22 -37.02
C SER A 167 -6.71 12.70 -37.33
N GLU A 168 -7.83 13.30 -37.73
CA GLU A 168 -7.90 14.71 -38.11
C GLU A 168 -8.79 15.49 -37.14
N LEU A 169 -8.30 16.65 -36.70
CA LEU A 169 -9.06 17.64 -35.96
C LEU A 169 -9.32 18.82 -36.88
N GLY A 170 -10.45 18.79 -37.60
CA GLY A 170 -10.89 19.88 -38.45
C GLY A 170 -11.37 21.05 -37.60
N VAL A 171 -10.83 22.24 -37.84
CA VAL A 171 -11.23 23.48 -37.14
C VAL A 171 -11.42 24.60 -38.14
N SER A 172 -12.64 25.13 -38.19
CA SER A 172 -13.01 26.30 -38.96
C SER A 172 -13.25 27.46 -38.00
N ALA A 173 -12.25 28.33 -37.86
CA ALA A 173 -12.34 29.51 -36.98
C ALA A 173 -13.45 30.46 -37.45
N ALA A 174 -13.57 30.68 -38.77
CA ALA A 174 -14.57 31.57 -39.35
C ALA A 174 -16.02 31.10 -39.13
N GLN A 175 -16.25 29.79 -39.07
CA GLN A 175 -17.58 29.21 -38.83
C GLN A 175 -17.82 28.88 -37.35
N HIS A 176 -16.78 28.94 -36.50
CA HIS A 176 -16.81 28.47 -35.12
C HIS A 176 -17.18 26.98 -34.99
N GLU A 177 -16.73 26.15 -35.94
CA GLU A 177 -17.07 24.73 -36.01
C GLU A 177 -15.83 23.84 -35.99
N SER A 178 -15.97 22.66 -35.37
CA SER A 178 -14.96 21.61 -35.37
C SER A 178 -15.55 20.24 -35.67
N ILE A 179 -14.86 19.50 -36.53
CA ILE A 179 -15.21 18.14 -36.95
C ILE A 179 -14.04 17.24 -36.57
N TRP A 180 -14.33 16.17 -35.84
CA TRP A 180 -13.33 15.14 -35.55
C TRP A 180 -13.53 13.99 -36.54
N ASP A 181 -12.45 13.52 -37.16
CA ASP A 181 -12.52 12.44 -38.14
C ASP A 181 -11.44 11.39 -37.86
N PHE A 182 -11.90 10.19 -37.51
CA PHE A 182 -11.07 9.05 -37.13
C PHE A 182 -11.39 7.83 -38.00
N ASP A 183 -10.33 7.19 -38.48
CA ASP A 183 -10.38 5.87 -39.12
C ASP A 183 -9.41 4.96 -38.36
N PHE A 184 -9.98 4.01 -37.63
CA PHE A 184 -9.25 3.12 -36.73
C PHE A 184 -9.41 1.66 -37.15
N ASP A 185 -8.33 1.09 -37.67
CA ASP A 185 -8.24 -0.33 -38.00
C ASP A 185 -7.56 -1.07 -36.87
N SER A 186 -8.32 -1.87 -36.11
CA SER A 186 -7.76 -2.63 -35.01
C SER A 186 -6.96 -3.86 -35.46
N GLY A 187 -7.08 -4.26 -36.73
CA GLY A 187 -6.69 -5.59 -37.18
C GLY A 187 -7.45 -6.68 -36.41
N GLN A 188 -6.81 -7.84 -36.23
CA GLN A 188 -7.38 -8.98 -35.52
C GLN A 188 -6.91 -9.06 -34.07
N ARG A 189 -7.79 -9.55 -33.19
CA ARG A 189 -7.47 -9.75 -31.78
C ARG A 189 -6.55 -10.97 -31.62
N TYR A 190 -5.48 -10.81 -30.85
CA TYR A 190 -4.57 -11.91 -30.53
C TYR A 190 -5.16 -12.79 -29.43
N ARG A 191 -4.76 -14.06 -29.44
CA ARG A 191 -5.17 -15.08 -28.47
C ARG A 191 -3.94 -15.63 -27.76
N PHE A 192 -4.07 -16.00 -26.49
CA PHE A 192 -2.97 -16.57 -25.73
C PHE A 192 -2.49 -17.89 -26.34
N GLY A 193 -1.19 -18.00 -26.53
CA GLY A 193 -0.51 -19.21 -26.98
C GLY A 193 0.10 -20.02 -25.83
N PRO A 194 0.95 -21.01 -26.14
CA PRO A 194 1.69 -21.75 -25.14
C PRO A 194 2.68 -20.83 -24.40
N VAL A 195 2.90 -21.14 -23.12
CA VAL A 195 3.92 -20.48 -22.30
C VAL A 195 5.13 -21.40 -22.20
N ARG A 196 6.32 -20.86 -22.46
CA ARG A 196 7.60 -21.55 -22.30
C ARG A 196 8.35 -20.95 -21.13
N PHE A 197 8.91 -21.80 -20.28
CA PHE A 197 9.60 -21.38 -19.05
C PHE A 197 11.11 -21.57 -19.20
N HIS A 198 11.88 -20.55 -18.82
CA HIS A 198 13.34 -20.56 -18.88
C HIS A 198 13.93 -20.18 -17.51
N GLY A 199 14.99 -20.89 -17.10
CA GLY A 199 15.74 -20.58 -15.87
C GLY A 199 15.09 -21.03 -14.55
N SER A 200 13.96 -21.74 -14.60
CA SER A 200 13.27 -22.21 -13.40
C SER A 200 13.96 -23.41 -12.74
N GLN A 201 14.13 -23.33 -11.41
CA GLN A 201 14.47 -24.46 -10.54
C GLN A 201 13.22 -25.28 -10.11
N ILE A 202 12.02 -24.79 -10.40
CA ILE A 202 10.73 -25.40 -10.06
C ILE A 202 10.17 -26.16 -11.27
N ARG A 203 9.59 -27.33 -11.02
CA ARG A 203 8.95 -28.17 -12.05
C ARG A 203 7.89 -27.39 -12.81
N GLU A 204 7.94 -27.45 -14.13
CA GLU A 204 6.97 -26.77 -15.01
C GLU A 204 5.52 -27.15 -14.73
N THR A 205 5.26 -28.39 -14.28
CA THR A 205 3.91 -28.82 -13.90
C THR A 205 3.28 -28.00 -12.77
N TYR A 206 4.08 -27.33 -11.92
CA TYR A 206 3.58 -26.37 -10.95
C TYR A 206 3.38 -24.99 -11.60
N LEU A 207 4.30 -24.56 -12.46
CA LEU A 207 4.24 -23.26 -13.13
C LEU A 207 3.04 -23.15 -14.08
N ASN A 208 2.72 -24.24 -14.79
CA ASN A 208 1.56 -24.32 -15.67
C ASN A 208 0.24 -24.06 -14.92
N ASN A 209 0.15 -24.49 -13.67
CA ASN A 209 -1.04 -24.28 -12.84
C ASN A 209 -1.12 -22.86 -12.25
N LEU A 210 -0.12 -22.00 -12.50
CA LEU A 210 -0.17 -20.58 -12.17
C LEU A 210 -0.76 -19.74 -13.32
N ILE A 211 -0.84 -20.28 -14.53
CA ILE A 211 -1.33 -19.56 -15.72
C ILE A 211 -2.84 -19.26 -15.53
N PRO A 212 -3.27 -17.98 -15.58
CA PRO A 212 -4.67 -17.59 -15.32
C PRO A 212 -5.58 -17.65 -16.56
N PHE A 213 -5.06 -18.10 -17.71
CA PHE A 213 -5.75 -18.17 -18.99
C PHE A 213 -5.53 -19.54 -19.64
N LYS A 214 -6.37 -19.89 -20.62
CA LYS A 214 -6.22 -21.10 -21.43
C LYS A 214 -5.61 -20.76 -22.80
N PRO A 215 -4.82 -21.66 -23.40
CA PRO A 215 -4.41 -21.51 -24.79
C PRO A 215 -5.62 -21.36 -25.72
N GLY A 216 -5.55 -20.39 -26.64
CA GLY A 216 -6.63 -20.03 -27.56
C GLY A 216 -7.65 -19.03 -27.01
N GLU A 217 -7.60 -18.70 -25.72
CA GLU A 217 -8.42 -17.63 -25.13
C GLU A 217 -7.95 -16.26 -25.64
N ASP A 218 -8.88 -15.31 -25.82
CA ASP A 218 -8.55 -13.96 -26.25
C ASP A 218 -7.60 -13.26 -25.27
N TYR A 219 -6.62 -12.54 -25.80
CA TYR A 219 -5.64 -11.83 -24.99
C TYR A 219 -6.30 -10.72 -24.14
N THR A 220 -5.83 -10.58 -22.91
CA THR A 220 -6.03 -9.37 -22.10
C THR A 220 -4.76 -9.00 -21.34
N SER A 221 -4.49 -7.69 -21.25
CA SER A 221 -3.36 -7.18 -20.47
C SER A 221 -3.46 -7.54 -18.98
N GLU A 222 -4.70 -7.64 -18.46
CA GLU A 222 -5.01 -8.00 -17.09
C GLU A 222 -4.59 -9.43 -16.76
N GLN A 223 -4.85 -10.39 -17.66
CA GLN A 223 -4.46 -11.78 -17.46
C GLN A 223 -2.93 -11.96 -17.54
N LEU A 224 -2.24 -11.21 -18.41
CA LEU A 224 -0.78 -11.22 -18.45
C LEU A 224 -0.17 -10.65 -17.17
N ALA A 225 -0.71 -9.52 -16.69
CA ALA A 225 -0.29 -8.92 -15.42
C ALA A 225 -0.55 -9.84 -14.23
N GLU A 226 -1.70 -10.52 -14.21
CA GLU A 226 -2.05 -11.52 -13.20
C GLU A 226 -1.10 -12.71 -13.21
N PHE A 227 -0.73 -13.21 -14.40
CA PHE A 227 0.23 -14.30 -14.50
C PHE A 227 1.60 -13.90 -13.92
N ASN A 228 2.09 -12.71 -14.27
CA ASN A 228 3.33 -12.18 -13.73
C ASN A 228 3.26 -12.02 -12.20
N ARG A 229 2.15 -11.47 -11.69
CA ARG A 229 1.90 -11.32 -10.26
C ARG A 229 1.90 -12.66 -9.54
N ARG A 230 1.26 -13.69 -10.09
CA ARG A 230 1.22 -15.05 -9.52
C ARG A 230 2.62 -15.65 -9.40
N LEU A 231 3.44 -15.53 -10.45
CA LEU A 231 4.83 -16.00 -10.44
C LEU A 231 5.65 -15.32 -9.34
N VAL A 232 5.56 -13.99 -9.22
CA VAL A 232 6.25 -13.22 -8.17
C VAL A 232 5.78 -13.61 -6.78
N ASN A 233 4.46 -13.75 -6.58
CA ASN A 233 3.86 -14.06 -5.29
C ASN A 233 4.18 -15.47 -4.77
N THR A 234 4.65 -16.39 -5.62
CA THR A 234 5.17 -17.68 -5.15
C THR A 234 6.38 -17.52 -4.22
N GLY A 235 7.15 -16.44 -4.38
CA GLY A 235 8.41 -16.24 -3.69
C GLY A 235 9.54 -17.17 -4.16
N TRP A 236 9.35 -17.97 -5.21
CA TRP A 236 10.39 -18.88 -5.72
C TRP A 236 11.46 -18.18 -6.55
N PHE A 237 11.15 -17.01 -7.10
CA PHE A 237 12.02 -16.30 -8.04
C PHE A 237 12.47 -14.95 -7.47
N ASN A 238 13.70 -14.55 -7.81
CA ASN A 238 14.19 -13.19 -7.59
C ASN A 238 13.63 -12.23 -8.63
N SER A 239 13.45 -12.72 -9.85
CA SER A 239 12.84 -12.00 -10.97
C SER A 239 12.00 -12.98 -11.78
N ALA A 240 10.82 -12.53 -12.21
CA ALA A 240 9.95 -13.23 -13.15
C ALA A 240 9.48 -12.20 -14.17
N VAL A 241 9.74 -12.46 -15.45
CA VAL A 241 9.34 -11.59 -16.55
C VAL A 241 8.70 -12.45 -17.62
N VAL A 242 7.48 -12.10 -18.01
CA VAL A 242 6.73 -12.77 -19.08
C VAL A 242 6.67 -11.84 -20.28
N VAL A 243 7.27 -12.27 -21.40
CA VAL A 243 7.36 -11.47 -22.62
C VAL A 243 6.56 -12.16 -23.73
N PRO A 244 5.67 -11.45 -24.44
CA PRO A 244 5.02 -11.99 -25.61
C PRO A 244 5.95 -12.09 -26.82
N ASP A 245 5.91 -13.20 -27.55
CA ASP A 245 6.61 -13.35 -28.83
C ASP A 245 5.74 -12.84 -29.99
N PHE A 246 5.82 -11.53 -30.24
CA PHE A 246 5.09 -10.89 -31.34
C PHE A 246 5.54 -11.35 -32.73
N LYS A 247 6.77 -11.87 -32.88
CA LYS A 247 7.26 -12.38 -34.16
C LYS A 247 6.50 -13.65 -34.54
N GLN A 248 6.38 -14.59 -33.60
CA GLN A 248 5.57 -15.79 -33.80
C GLN A 248 4.07 -15.46 -33.84
N GLY A 249 3.61 -14.53 -32.99
CA GLY A 249 2.21 -14.10 -32.97
C GLY A 249 1.73 -13.55 -34.31
N ARG A 250 2.52 -12.68 -34.95
CA ARG A 250 2.19 -12.10 -36.27
C ARG A 250 2.23 -13.13 -37.39
N ALA A 251 3.12 -14.10 -37.31
CA ALA A 251 3.26 -15.19 -38.29
C ALA A 251 2.14 -16.24 -38.18
N SER A 252 1.44 -16.30 -37.03
CA SER A 252 0.32 -17.20 -36.82
C SER A 252 -0.92 -16.74 -37.60
N LYS A 253 -1.53 -17.66 -38.38
CA LYS A 253 -2.78 -17.38 -39.11
C LYS A 253 -3.92 -16.97 -38.18
N ASP A 254 -3.97 -17.56 -37.00
CA ASP A 254 -5.02 -17.33 -35.99
C ASP A 254 -4.60 -16.33 -34.90
N LYS A 255 -3.51 -15.59 -35.12
CA LYS A 255 -2.96 -14.61 -34.16
C LYS A 255 -2.72 -15.18 -32.75
N ILE A 256 -2.33 -16.44 -32.67
CA ILE A 256 -1.93 -17.10 -31.43
C ILE A 256 -0.58 -16.54 -30.98
N LEU A 257 -0.51 -15.99 -29.77
CA LEU A 257 0.63 -15.28 -29.20
C LEU A 257 1.36 -16.14 -28.15
N PRO A 258 2.45 -16.84 -28.50
CA PRO A 258 3.27 -17.55 -27.51
C PRO A 258 3.88 -16.57 -26.50
N LEU A 259 4.09 -17.05 -25.27
CA LEU A 259 4.72 -16.28 -24.21
C LEU A 259 5.99 -16.96 -23.73
N GLU A 260 7.02 -16.16 -23.46
CA GLU A 260 8.30 -16.58 -22.91
C GLU A 260 8.43 -16.07 -21.48
N ALA A 261 8.46 -16.98 -20.51
CA ALA A 261 8.62 -16.67 -19.09
C ALA A 261 10.09 -16.88 -18.68
N SER A 262 10.83 -15.79 -18.56
CA SER A 262 12.21 -15.78 -18.08
C SER A 262 12.24 -15.64 -16.56
N LEU A 263 12.76 -16.67 -15.88
CA LEU A 263 12.72 -16.80 -14.43
C LEU A 263 14.14 -16.88 -13.88
N VAL A 264 14.39 -16.16 -12.79
CA VAL A 264 15.66 -16.20 -12.05
C VAL A 264 15.39 -16.77 -10.66
N PRO A 265 16.01 -17.91 -10.27
CA PRO A 265 15.81 -18.51 -8.95
C PRO A 265 16.10 -17.52 -7.82
N ARG A 266 15.27 -17.52 -6.77
CA ARG A 266 15.53 -16.74 -5.56
C ARG A 266 16.75 -17.30 -4.82
N SER A 267 17.48 -16.46 -4.08
CA SER A 267 18.53 -16.95 -3.18
C SER A 267 18.00 -18.07 -2.26
N ALA A 268 18.76 -19.17 -2.17
CA ALA A 268 18.36 -20.35 -1.40
C ALA A 268 18.38 -20.14 0.13
N ASN A 269 18.99 -19.05 0.60
CA ASN A 269 19.04 -18.67 2.01
C ASN A 269 18.84 -17.17 2.15
N TYR A 270 17.99 -16.79 3.09
CA TYR A 270 17.72 -15.41 3.49
C TYR A 270 17.71 -15.35 5.01
N VAL A 271 18.44 -14.39 5.59
CA VAL A 271 18.50 -14.19 7.05
C VAL A 271 18.03 -12.77 7.36
N GLU A 272 17.10 -12.67 8.31
CA GLU A 272 16.52 -11.41 8.79
C GLU A 272 16.80 -11.31 10.28
N LEU A 273 17.43 -10.22 10.69
CA LEU A 273 17.73 -9.91 12.09
C LEU A 273 16.88 -8.74 12.55
N GLY A 274 16.33 -8.82 13.75
CA GLY A 274 15.52 -7.78 14.36
C GLY A 274 15.87 -7.60 15.83
N GLY A 275 15.65 -6.39 16.35
CA GLY A 275 15.91 -6.05 17.73
C GLY A 275 14.89 -5.05 18.27
N GLY A 276 14.71 -5.02 19.59
CA GLY A 276 13.90 -4.02 20.26
C GLY A 276 14.08 -4.03 21.77
N TYR A 277 13.41 -3.11 22.46
CA TYR A 277 13.50 -2.97 23.91
C TYR A 277 12.17 -2.47 24.49
N ALA A 278 11.74 -3.01 25.62
CA ALA A 278 10.64 -2.48 26.41
C ALA A 278 11.01 -2.53 27.90
N THR A 279 10.51 -1.61 28.72
CA THR A 279 10.82 -1.56 30.16
C THR A 279 10.42 -2.83 30.90
N ASP A 280 9.30 -3.42 30.52
CA ASP A 280 8.67 -4.59 31.16
C ASP A 280 9.25 -5.93 30.68
N VAL A 281 9.65 -6.01 29.41
CA VAL A 281 10.18 -7.24 28.79
C VAL A 281 11.70 -7.26 28.72
N GLY A 282 12.36 -6.09 28.66
CA GLY A 282 13.79 -5.94 28.43
C GLY A 282 14.18 -5.99 26.95
N PRO A 283 15.47 -6.27 26.63
CA PRO A 283 15.92 -6.40 25.25
C PRO A 283 15.31 -7.66 24.60
N ARG A 284 14.93 -7.52 23.32
CA ARG A 284 14.45 -8.62 22.47
C ARG A 284 15.30 -8.72 21.22
N VAL A 285 15.67 -9.94 20.87
CA VAL A 285 16.42 -10.27 19.64
C VAL A 285 15.61 -11.27 18.84
N GLN A 286 15.50 -11.04 17.53
CA GLN A 286 14.84 -11.91 16.58
C GLN A 286 15.83 -12.28 15.47
N ALA A 287 15.91 -13.56 15.14
CA ALA A 287 16.61 -14.05 13.96
C ALA A 287 15.69 -14.98 13.18
N LYS A 288 15.52 -14.74 11.87
CA LYS A 288 14.74 -15.62 10.99
C LYS A 288 15.64 -16.10 9.86
N TRP A 289 15.72 -17.40 9.66
CA TRP A 289 16.34 -18.01 8.50
C TRP A 289 15.26 -18.61 7.60
N LYS A 290 15.21 -18.15 6.35
CA LYS A 290 14.23 -18.58 5.35
C LYS A 290 14.96 -19.25 4.18
N LYS A 291 14.47 -20.41 3.78
CA LYS A 291 14.78 -21.09 2.52
C LYS A 291 13.52 -21.05 1.65
N PRO A 292 13.40 -20.07 0.73
CA PRO A 292 12.18 -19.84 -0.04
C PRO A 292 11.84 -20.99 -1.01
N TRP A 293 12.82 -21.81 -1.32
CA TRP A 293 12.65 -23.10 -1.97
C TRP A 293 13.74 -24.06 -1.47
N ILE A 294 13.43 -25.36 -1.39
CA ILE A 294 14.39 -26.41 -1.01
C ILE A 294 14.43 -27.57 -2.01
N ASN A 295 13.44 -27.67 -2.89
CA ASN A 295 13.35 -28.71 -3.91
C ASN A 295 12.54 -28.19 -5.12
N SER A 296 12.52 -28.98 -6.19
CA SER A 296 11.85 -28.62 -7.44
C SER A 296 10.31 -28.58 -7.35
N ARG A 297 9.71 -28.93 -6.20
CA ARG A 297 8.26 -28.84 -5.96
C ARG A 297 7.86 -27.53 -5.27
N GLY A 298 8.82 -26.65 -5.00
CA GLY A 298 8.55 -25.35 -4.38
C GLY A 298 8.33 -25.41 -2.87
N HIS A 299 8.70 -26.51 -2.22
CA HIS A 299 8.66 -26.59 -0.76
C HIS A 299 9.59 -25.52 -0.17
N SER A 300 9.24 -24.99 1.01
CA SER A 300 10.04 -23.98 1.70
C SER A 300 10.18 -24.30 3.17
N LEU A 301 11.24 -23.78 3.78
CA LEU A 301 11.54 -23.92 5.20
C LEU A 301 11.78 -22.53 5.79
N SER A 302 11.20 -22.26 6.95
CA SER A 302 11.52 -21.09 7.75
C SER A 302 11.76 -21.49 9.19
N THR A 303 12.83 -20.96 9.78
CA THR A 303 13.16 -21.12 11.18
C THR A 303 13.25 -19.74 11.81
N SER A 304 12.63 -19.54 12.96
CA SER A 304 12.69 -18.28 13.72
C SER A 304 13.12 -18.54 15.15
N LEU A 305 13.99 -17.66 15.64
CA LEU A 305 14.42 -17.59 17.03
C LEU A 305 14.04 -16.21 17.56
N ASN A 306 13.29 -16.17 18.65
CA ASN A 306 12.92 -14.97 19.38
C ASN A 306 13.40 -15.13 20.83
N VAL A 307 14.28 -14.24 21.29
CA VAL A 307 14.87 -14.31 22.62
C VAL A 307 14.65 -12.99 23.34
N SER A 308 14.10 -13.08 24.55
CA SER A 308 14.03 -12.01 25.54
C SER A 308 14.32 -12.60 26.92
N SER A 309 14.47 -11.76 27.95
CA SER A 309 14.64 -12.26 29.32
C SER A 309 13.41 -12.98 29.86
N ARG A 310 12.21 -12.72 29.32
CA ARG A 310 10.93 -13.27 29.81
C ARG A 310 10.43 -14.46 28.99
N GLU A 311 10.73 -14.48 27.70
CA GLU A 311 10.27 -15.50 26.76
C GLU A 311 11.38 -15.85 25.76
N GLN A 312 11.58 -17.15 25.54
CA GLN A 312 12.45 -17.68 24.49
C GLN A 312 11.62 -18.63 23.61
N LEU A 313 11.61 -18.40 22.31
CA LEU A 313 10.81 -19.15 21.35
C LEU A 313 11.68 -19.52 20.14
N ILE A 314 11.67 -20.81 19.80
CA ILE A 314 12.19 -21.31 18.53
C ILE A 314 11.05 -21.96 17.76
N ASP A 315 10.86 -21.56 16.50
CA ASP A 315 9.86 -22.15 15.60
C ASP A 315 10.51 -22.63 14.31
N GLY A 316 9.97 -23.71 13.76
CA GLY A 316 10.25 -24.19 12.42
C GLY A 316 8.93 -24.36 11.65
N ALA A 317 8.90 -23.98 10.39
CA ALA A 317 7.74 -24.20 9.52
C ALA A 317 8.20 -24.70 8.14
N TYR A 318 7.62 -25.82 7.73
CA TYR A 318 7.86 -26.45 6.44
C TYR A 318 6.58 -26.39 5.60
N LYS A 319 6.62 -25.64 4.50
CA LYS A 319 5.46 -25.41 3.62
C LYS A 319 5.56 -26.26 2.36
N MET A 320 4.45 -26.90 2.00
CA MET A 320 4.31 -27.85 0.90
C MET A 320 3.18 -27.41 -0.05
N PRO A 321 3.49 -26.64 -1.11
CA PRO A 321 2.52 -26.26 -2.14
C PRO A 321 1.88 -27.47 -2.82
N LEU A 322 0.55 -27.45 -2.99
CA LEU A 322 -0.15 -28.46 -3.78
C LEU A 322 0.04 -28.16 -5.25
N LYS A 323 0.26 -29.21 -6.05
CA LYS A 323 0.43 -29.08 -7.50
C LYS A 323 -0.76 -28.37 -8.17
N VAL A 324 -2.00 -28.68 -7.77
CA VAL A 324 -3.22 -28.18 -8.44
C VAL A 324 -3.35 -26.66 -8.38
N ASN A 325 -3.03 -26.06 -7.24
CA ASN A 325 -3.08 -24.61 -7.05
C ASN A 325 -1.92 -24.16 -6.15
N PRO A 326 -0.68 -24.09 -6.67
CA PRO A 326 0.52 -23.97 -5.83
C PRO A 326 0.65 -22.67 -5.05
N LEU A 327 -0.03 -21.61 -5.51
CA LEU A 327 -0.01 -20.33 -4.84
C LEU A 327 -1.03 -20.26 -3.70
N GLU A 328 -2.23 -20.79 -3.93
CA GLU A 328 -3.35 -20.66 -2.99
C GLU A 328 -3.47 -21.85 -2.04
N GLU A 329 -2.92 -23.02 -2.37
CA GLU A 329 -3.19 -24.26 -1.62
C GLU A 329 -1.91 -24.96 -1.19
N TYR A 330 -1.77 -25.20 0.13
CA TYR A 330 -0.59 -25.86 0.68
C TYR A 330 -0.87 -26.58 2.00
N TYR A 331 -0.06 -27.60 2.28
CA TYR A 331 0.10 -28.13 3.64
C TYR A 331 1.26 -27.42 4.34
N GLN A 332 1.21 -27.34 5.66
CA GLN A 332 2.30 -26.79 6.45
C GLN A 332 2.46 -27.57 7.75
N LEU A 333 3.69 -28.01 8.01
CA LEU A 333 4.11 -28.61 9.27
C LEU A 333 4.88 -27.56 10.06
N GLN A 334 4.41 -27.23 11.26
CA GLN A 334 5.07 -26.29 12.16
C GLN A 334 5.49 -27.02 13.43
N THR A 335 6.66 -26.67 13.93
CA THR A 335 7.18 -27.11 15.23
C THR A 335 7.59 -25.89 16.01
N GLY A 336 7.42 -25.92 17.33
CA GLY A 336 7.83 -24.82 18.17
C GLY A 336 8.19 -25.29 19.58
N TYR A 337 9.18 -24.65 20.18
CA TYR A 337 9.48 -24.78 21.60
C TYR A 337 9.53 -23.39 22.23
N LYS A 338 8.72 -23.20 23.27
CA LYS A 338 8.58 -21.96 24.00
C LYS A 338 8.92 -22.17 25.46
N ARG A 339 9.86 -21.39 25.99
CA ARG A 339 10.08 -21.22 27.42
C ARG A 339 9.61 -19.83 27.85
N LYS A 340 8.86 -19.79 28.94
CA LYS A 340 8.28 -18.57 29.51
C LYS A 340 8.59 -18.51 31.00
N ASP A 341 9.13 -17.40 31.44
CA ASP A 341 9.40 -17.08 32.85
C ASP A 341 9.02 -15.62 33.07
N ILE A 342 7.78 -15.42 33.53
CA ILE A 342 7.21 -14.09 33.69
C ILE A 342 6.14 -14.07 34.77
N ASN A 343 6.18 -13.04 35.61
CA ASN A 343 5.23 -12.85 36.71
C ASN A 343 5.13 -14.10 37.58
N ASP A 344 3.97 -14.76 37.59
CA ASP A 344 3.68 -15.98 38.34
C ASP A 344 3.60 -17.22 37.42
N THR A 345 4.18 -17.14 36.22
CA THR A 345 4.14 -18.18 35.19
C THR A 345 5.54 -18.65 34.84
N ILE A 346 5.79 -19.94 35.03
CA ILE A 346 6.96 -20.65 34.49
C ILE A 346 6.43 -21.78 33.61
N SER A 347 6.81 -21.81 32.33
CA SER A 347 6.35 -22.89 31.44
C SER A 347 7.34 -23.24 30.34
N ASP A 348 7.39 -24.53 30.02
CA ASP A 348 8.11 -25.11 28.89
C ASP A 348 7.10 -25.85 28.01
N THR A 349 6.85 -25.32 26.81
CA THR A 349 5.83 -25.83 25.88
C THR A 349 6.47 -26.26 24.57
N ALA A 350 6.36 -27.54 24.24
CA ALA A 350 6.67 -28.07 22.92
C ALA A 350 5.39 -28.20 22.08
N THR A 351 5.45 -27.85 20.80
CA THR A 351 4.30 -27.86 19.89
C THR A 351 4.63 -28.47 18.53
N LEU A 352 3.63 -29.14 17.96
CA LEU A 352 3.61 -29.63 16.58
C LEU A 352 2.24 -29.27 15.99
N ASN A 353 2.21 -28.60 14.84
CA ASN A 353 0.96 -28.25 14.15
C ASN A 353 1.03 -28.71 12.70
N PHE A 354 0.10 -29.56 12.29
CA PHE A 354 -0.12 -29.88 10.89
C PHE A 354 -1.32 -29.10 10.39
N SER A 355 -1.15 -28.35 9.30
CA SER A 355 -2.21 -27.49 8.77
C SER A 355 -2.42 -27.66 7.27
N ARG A 356 -3.66 -27.51 6.85
CA ARG A 356 -4.07 -27.36 5.45
C ARG A 356 -4.57 -25.94 5.26
N ASN A 357 -3.98 -25.22 4.32
CA ASN A 357 -4.20 -23.78 4.13
C ASN A 357 -4.74 -23.46 2.74
N TRP A 358 -5.66 -22.50 2.65
CA TRP A 358 -6.25 -21.95 1.42
C TRP A 358 -6.14 -20.43 1.43
N ASP A 359 -5.21 -19.88 0.66
CA ASP A 359 -4.91 -18.46 0.53
C ASP A 359 -5.52 -17.92 -0.77
N ARG A 360 -6.69 -17.28 -0.68
CA ARG A 360 -7.39 -16.73 -1.85
C ARG A 360 -6.75 -15.44 -2.32
N PHE A 361 -6.77 -15.19 -3.63
CA PHE A 361 -6.32 -13.92 -4.22
C PHE A 361 -6.99 -12.66 -3.63
N THR A 362 -8.16 -12.79 -3.02
CA THR A 362 -8.89 -11.70 -2.31
C THR A 362 -8.22 -11.28 -1.00
N GLY A 363 -7.17 -12.00 -0.57
CA GLY A 363 -6.42 -11.79 0.67
C GLY A 363 -6.91 -12.63 1.84
N TRP A 364 -8.03 -13.35 1.70
CA TRP A 364 -8.53 -14.25 2.73
C TRP A 364 -7.71 -15.54 2.78
N GLN A 365 -7.33 -15.94 3.99
CA GLN A 365 -6.58 -17.16 4.29
C GLN A 365 -7.41 -18.01 5.25
N TYR A 366 -7.61 -19.27 4.87
CA TYR A 366 -8.35 -20.25 5.66
C TYR A 366 -7.40 -21.38 6.04
N SER A 367 -7.44 -21.86 7.28
CA SER A 367 -6.63 -22.98 7.72
C SER A 367 -7.44 -23.96 8.54
N PHE A 368 -7.29 -25.26 8.25
CA PHE A 368 -7.59 -26.31 9.20
C PHE A 368 -6.28 -26.74 9.86
N ASN A 369 -6.28 -26.82 11.19
CA ASN A 369 -5.12 -27.14 12.03
C ASN A 369 -5.39 -28.41 12.83
N LEU A 370 -4.37 -29.24 12.98
CA LEU A 370 -4.32 -30.30 13.97
C LEU A 370 -3.06 -30.08 14.80
N ARG A 371 -3.25 -29.68 16.05
CA ARG A 371 -2.19 -29.27 16.94
C ARG A 371 -2.00 -30.28 18.05
N TRP A 372 -0.76 -30.68 18.26
CA TRP A 372 -0.29 -31.36 19.45
C TRP A 372 0.60 -30.42 20.26
N SER A 373 0.46 -30.44 21.58
CA SER A 373 1.34 -29.69 22.47
C SER A 373 1.57 -30.42 23.78
N LEU A 374 2.77 -30.33 24.32
CA LEU A 374 3.11 -30.78 25.66
C LEU A 374 3.65 -29.59 26.45
N SER A 375 2.99 -29.23 27.54
CA SER A 375 3.36 -28.10 28.37
C SER A 375 3.58 -28.55 29.80
N HIS A 376 4.80 -28.34 30.31
CA HIS A 376 5.09 -28.40 31.74
C HIS A 376 5.07 -26.98 32.28
N PHE A 377 4.21 -26.69 33.25
CA PHE A 377 4.07 -25.34 33.75
C PHE A 377 3.74 -25.27 35.24
N THR A 378 4.16 -24.17 35.84
CA THR A 378 3.72 -23.68 37.14
C THR A 378 3.03 -22.33 36.94
N GLN A 379 1.75 -22.25 37.29
CA GLN A 379 0.98 -21.00 37.32
C GLN A 379 0.55 -20.71 38.76
N ALA A 380 1.00 -19.59 39.31
CA ALA A 380 0.88 -19.31 40.74
C ALA A 380 1.47 -20.47 41.57
N ASN A 381 0.65 -21.22 42.31
CA ASN A 381 1.06 -22.38 43.10
C ASN A 381 0.65 -23.73 42.48
N VAL A 382 0.14 -23.73 41.25
CA VAL A 382 -0.38 -24.92 40.58
C VAL A 382 0.61 -25.37 39.52
N THR A 383 1.14 -26.58 39.68
CA THR A 383 2.07 -27.19 38.72
C THR A 383 1.40 -28.36 38.03
N ASN A 384 1.39 -28.33 36.70
CA ASN A 384 0.81 -29.37 35.87
C ASN A 384 1.72 -29.70 34.68
N THR A 385 1.56 -30.92 34.17
CA THR A 385 2.04 -31.30 32.85
C THR A 385 0.81 -31.67 32.05
N THR A 386 0.56 -30.96 30.96
CA THR A 386 -0.63 -31.13 30.15
C THR A 386 -0.22 -31.40 28.71
N MET A 387 -0.62 -32.56 28.19
CA MET A 387 -0.58 -32.89 26.79
C MET A 387 -1.93 -32.59 26.15
N LEU A 388 -1.92 -31.83 25.06
CA LEU A 388 -3.12 -31.52 24.31
C LEU A 388 -2.97 -32.03 22.88
N LEU A 389 -4.06 -32.56 22.34
CA LEU A 389 -4.25 -32.84 20.92
C LEU A 389 -5.59 -32.24 20.52
N TYR A 390 -5.62 -31.31 19.57
CA TYR A 390 -6.86 -30.65 19.20
C TYR A 390 -6.88 -30.17 17.75
N PRO A 391 -8.02 -30.33 17.05
CA PRO A 391 -8.27 -29.62 15.81
C PRO A 391 -8.60 -28.14 16.06
N GLY A 392 -8.36 -27.33 15.04
CA GLY A 392 -8.77 -25.93 15.03
C GLY A 392 -8.99 -25.39 13.63
N VAL A 393 -9.84 -24.39 13.50
CA VAL A 393 -10.03 -23.65 12.24
C VAL A 393 -9.64 -22.20 12.45
N SER A 394 -9.01 -21.60 11.43
CA SER A 394 -8.73 -20.18 11.45
C SER A 394 -9.05 -19.53 10.11
N VAL A 395 -9.53 -18.29 10.20
CA VAL A 395 -9.84 -17.44 9.05
C VAL A 395 -9.16 -16.10 9.30
N SER A 396 -8.37 -15.63 8.33
CA SER A 396 -7.70 -14.35 8.45
C SER A 396 -7.64 -13.60 7.13
N ARG A 397 -7.41 -12.29 7.20
CA ARG A 397 -7.18 -11.44 6.02
C ARG A 397 -6.34 -10.23 6.41
N ILE A 398 -5.35 -9.93 5.58
CA ILE A 398 -4.57 -8.69 5.67
C ILE A 398 -4.70 -7.92 4.36
N ARG A 399 -5.06 -6.64 4.45
CA ARG A 399 -5.08 -5.70 3.32
C ARG A 399 -4.27 -4.47 3.71
N GLN A 400 -3.39 -4.00 2.83
CA GLN A 400 -2.58 -2.80 3.09
C GLN A 400 -2.26 -2.01 1.82
N ARG A 401 -2.12 -0.70 1.98
CA ARG A 401 -1.68 0.27 0.96
C ARG A 401 -0.79 1.33 1.64
N GLY A 402 0.22 1.82 0.93
CA GLY A 402 1.11 2.89 1.43
C GLY A 402 2.47 2.44 1.98
N GLY A 403 2.93 1.21 1.69
CA GLY A 403 4.27 0.74 2.07
C GLY A 403 4.37 0.24 3.51
N ALA A 404 5.55 0.36 4.11
CA ALA A 404 5.86 -0.22 5.44
C ALA A 404 5.11 0.45 6.60
N MET A 405 4.76 1.74 6.47
CA MET A 405 3.84 2.44 7.36
C MET A 405 2.55 2.72 6.56
N PRO A 406 1.60 1.78 6.53
CA PRO A 406 0.47 1.85 5.60
C PRO A 406 -0.46 3.02 5.93
N SER A 407 -0.94 3.75 4.92
CA SER A 407 -1.95 4.81 5.05
C SER A 407 -3.38 4.26 5.09
N TRP A 408 -3.55 3.03 4.62
CA TRP A 408 -4.81 2.31 4.68
C TRP A 408 -4.54 0.83 4.82
N GLY A 409 -5.29 0.17 5.70
CA GLY A 409 -5.25 -1.28 5.78
C GLY A 409 -6.12 -1.86 6.88
N ASP A 410 -6.32 -3.16 6.84
CA ASP A 410 -6.94 -3.90 7.93
C ASP A 410 -6.38 -5.32 8.00
N SER A 411 -6.25 -5.81 9.24
CA SER A 411 -5.84 -7.15 9.60
C SER A 411 -6.97 -7.74 10.45
N GLN A 412 -7.44 -8.93 10.10
CA GLN A 412 -8.52 -9.62 10.82
C GLN A 412 -8.13 -11.08 10.95
N ARG A 413 -8.34 -11.67 12.12
CA ARG A 413 -8.09 -13.09 12.38
C ARG A 413 -9.12 -13.62 13.36
N TYR A 414 -9.71 -14.75 13.02
CA TYR A 414 -10.67 -15.49 13.85
C TYR A 414 -10.19 -16.92 13.98
N SER A 415 -10.26 -17.50 15.17
CA SER A 415 -9.97 -18.92 15.38
C SER A 415 -10.93 -19.59 16.34
N LEU A 416 -11.12 -20.87 16.11
CA LEU A 416 -11.90 -21.80 16.91
C LEU A 416 -11.04 -23.05 17.11
N ASP A 417 -10.73 -23.39 18.35
CA ASP A 417 -10.00 -24.60 18.73
C ASP A 417 -10.86 -25.43 19.68
N ILE A 418 -10.94 -26.75 19.46
CA ILE A 418 -11.76 -27.67 20.26
C ILE A 418 -10.88 -28.81 20.72
N SER A 419 -10.83 -29.06 22.02
CA SER A 419 -10.11 -30.18 22.63
C SER A 419 -11.09 -31.07 23.37
N ASP A 420 -10.91 -32.37 23.23
CA ASP A 420 -11.75 -33.40 23.84
C ASP A 420 -10.86 -34.56 24.35
N THR A 421 -11.18 -35.05 25.53
CA THR A 421 -10.50 -36.17 26.17
C THR A 421 -10.72 -37.50 25.44
N ASP A 422 -11.79 -37.63 24.65
CA ASP A 422 -12.09 -38.83 23.83
C ASP A 422 -10.99 -39.14 22.80
N TRP A 423 -10.27 -38.12 22.31
CA TRP A 423 -9.13 -38.30 21.41
C TRP A 423 -7.75 -38.16 22.08
N LYS A 424 -7.68 -38.47 23.39
CA LYS A 424 -6.46 -38.48 24.22
C LYS A 424 -5.83 -37.11 24.48
N SER A 425 -6.62 -36.03 24.42
CA SER A 425 -6.22 -34.76 25.01
C SER A 425 -6.40 -34.81 26.54
N ASP A 426 -5.64 -34.06 27.32
CA ASP A 426 -5.76 -34.08 28.79
C ASP A 426 -6.90 -33.20 29.34
N VAL A 427 -7.45 -32.29 28.52
CA VAL A 427 -8.43 -31.28 28.94
C VAL A 427 -9.49 -31.06 27.87
N ASP A 428 -10.75 -30.99 28.28
CA ASP A 428 -11.86 -30.58 27.40
C ASP A 428 -11.94 -29.05 27.37
N PHE A 429 -11.88 -28.48 26.16
CA PHE A 429 -12.07 -27.04 26.01
C PHE A 429 -12.60 -26.63 24.64
N LEU A 430 -13.15 -25.41 24.62
CA LEU A 430 -13.47 -24.63 23.44
C LEU A 430 -12.76 -23.27 23.57
N VAL A 431 -11.90 -22.92 22.61
CA VAL A 431 -11.26 -21.60 22.53
C VAL A 431 -11.77 -20.85 21.31
N LEU A 432 -12.20 -19.61 21.53
CA LEU A 432 -12.57 -18.63 20.49
C LEU A 432 -11.63 -17.43 20.60
N GLN A 433 -11.09 -16.97 19.48
CA GLN A 433 -10.30 -15.74 19.43
C GLN A 433 -10.69 -14.89 18.23
N ALA A 434 -10.69 -13.58 18.42
CA ALA A 434 -10.84 -12.61 17.34
C ALA A 434 -9.85 -11.45 17.54
N HIS A 435 -9.06 -11.16 16.51
CA HIS A 435 -8.05 -10.11 16.51
C HIS A 435 -8.29 -9.20 15.31
N HIS A 436 -8.29 -7.89 15.56
CA HIS A 436 -8.55 -6.90 14.53
C HIS A 436 -7.66 -5.69 14.66
N VAL A 437 -7.19 -5.21 13.51
CA VAL A 437 -6.50 -3.93 13.37
C VAL A 437 -7.08 -3.20 12.15
N TRP A 438 -7.43 -1.92 12.31
CA TRP A 438 -7.86 -1.06 11.22
C TRP A 438 -7.02 0.20 11.19
N ILE A 439 -6.56 0.56 9.99
CA ILE A 439 -5.76 1.74 9.74
C ILE A 439 -6.43 2.57 8.67
N ARG A 440 -6.73 3.82 8.97
CA ARG A 440 -7.34 4.76 8.02
C ARG A 440 -6.64 6.12 8.13
N THR A 441 -6.21 6.67 7.02
CA THR A 441 -5.77 8.06 6.94
C THR A 441 -6.88 8.93 6.38
N TYR A 442 -7.20 10.02 7.07
CA TYR A 442 -8.03 11.12 6.60
C TYR A 442 -7.14 12.28 6.14
N ARG A 443 -7.36 12.76 4.92
CA ARG A 443 -6.41 13.62 4.19
C ARG A 443 -5.03 12.94 4.17
N GLU A 444 -3.94 13.70 4.10
CA GLU A 444 -2.58 13.13 4.05
C GLU A 444 -1.92 13.04 5.44
N ASN A 445 -2.43 13.77 6.44
CA ASN A 445 -1.71 14.00 7.70
C ASN A 445 -2.39 13.44 8.95
N HIS A 446 -3.62 12.90 8.87
CA HIS A 446 -4.36 12.39 10.03
C HIS A 446 -4.57 10.88 9.89
N ARG A 447 -3.90 10.08 10.71
CA ARG A 447 -3.93 8.62 10.63
C ARG A 447 -4.52 8.04 11.91
N PHE A 448 -5.44 7.10 11.76
CA PHE A 448 -6.14 6.45 12.86
C PHE A 448 -5.83 4.96 12.86
N VAL A 449 -5.49 4.42 14.02
CA VAL A 449 -5.23 3.00 14.25
C VAL A 449 -6.19 2.53 15.33
N VAL A 450 -7.02 1.54 14.99
CA VAL A 450 -7.97 0.91 15.91
C VAL A 450 -7.59 -0.54 16.06
N ARG A 451 -7.53 -1.05 17.30
CA ARG A 451 -7.27 -2.47 17.59
C ARG A 451 -8.36 -3.03 18.49
N ALA A 452 -8.69 -4.30 18.29
CA ALA A 452 -9.58 -5.05 19.15
C ALA A 452 -9.12 -6.50 19.25
N ASP A 453 -8.98 -7.00 20.48
CA ASP A 453 -8.58 -8.37 20.80
C ASP A 453 -9.63 -8.99 21.74
N LEU A 454 -10.26 -10.06 21.29
CA LEU A 454 -11.31 -10.78 22.01
C LEU A 454 -10.91 -12.25 22.17
N GLY A 455 -11.19 -12.81 23.34
CA GLY A 455 -10.85 -14.19 23.67
C GLY A 455 -11.88 -14.82 24.60
N TRP A 456 -12.22 -16.08 24.35
CA TRP A 456 -13.10 -16.88 25.20
C TRP A 456 -12.60 -18.32 25.27
N ILE A 457 -12.46 -18.84 26.48
CA ILE A 457 -12.17 -20.24 26.76
C ILE A 457 -13.29 -20.78 27.64
N GLU A 458 -13.91 -21.86 27.18
CA GLU A 458 -14.80 -22.68 27.97
C GLU A 458 -14.13 -24.02 28.23
N THR A 459 -14.06 -24.46 29.48
CA THR A 459 -13.33 -25.67 29.87
C THR A 459 -13.86 -26.21 31.19
N ASN A 460 -13.76 -27.52 31.38
CA ASN A 460 -14.09 -28.19 32.64
C ASN A 460 -12.98 -28.06 33.70
N GLU A 461 -11.72 -27.93 33.29
CA GLU A 461 -10.55 -27.94 34.19
C GLU A 461 -9.56 -26.83 33.85
N PHE A 462 -9.92 -25.58 34.18
CA PHE A 462 -9.10 -24.40 33.87
C PHE A 462 -7.66 -24.48 34.43
N ASP A 463 -7.48 -25.11 35.60
CA ASP A 463 -6.16 -25.27 36.22
C ASP A 463 -5.20 -26.14 35.40
N LYS A 464 -5.72 -27.08 34.59
CA LYS A 464 -4.91 -27.88 33.66
C LYS A 464 -4.68 -27.22 32.32
N VAL A 465 -5.41 -26.16 31.97
CA VAL A 465 -5.18 -25.40 30.73
C VAL A 465 -3.81 -24.70 30.81
N PRO A 466 -2.88 -24.93 29.87
CA PRO A 466 -1.58 -24.26 29.88
C PRO A 466 -1.68 -22.72 29.85
N PRO A 467 -0.76 -21.99 30.53
CA PRO A 467 -0.75 -20.53 30.56
C PRO A 467 -0.66 -19.83 29.20
N ASP A 468 -0.13 -20.51 28.17
CA ASP A 468 -0.08 -19.99 26.80
C ASP A 468 -1.47 -19.95 26.12
N LEU A 469 -2.43 -20.74 26.61
CA LEU A 469 -3.83 -20.68 26.16
C LEU A 469 -4.66 -19.72 27.01
N ARG A 470 -4.28 -19.45 28.27
CA ARG A 470 -4.98 -18.51 29.15
C ARG A 470 -4.76 -17.06 28.71
N PHE A 471 -5.71 -16.19 29.05
CA PHE A 471 -5.61 -14.77 28.72
C PHE A 471 -5.00 -13.92 29.83
N PHE A 472 -4.14 -12.99 29.42
CA PHE A 472 -3.55 -11.96 30.27
C PHE A 472 -3.54 -10.65 29.48
N ALA A 473 -3.83 -9.52 30.14
CA ALA A 473 -3.78 -8.19 29.55
C ALA A 473 -2.66 -7.33 30.15
N GLY A 474 -2.35 -6.20 29.50
CA GLY A 474 -1.29 -5.26 29.85
C GLY A 474 -0.05 -5.36 28.96
N GLY A 475 0.56 -4.20 28.65
CA GLY A 475 1.75 -4.05 27.80
C GLY A 475 1.47 -3.41 26.43
N ASP A 476 2.53 -3.25 25.62
CA ASP A 476 2.60 -2.48 24.36
C ASP A 476 1.51 -2.76 23.30
N ARG A 477 1.03 -4.01 23.21
CA ARG A 477 -0.03 -4.44 22.27
C ARG A 477 -1.28 -4.95 22.97
N SER A 478 -1.47 -4.58 24.24
CA SER A 478 -2.68 -4.87 24.99
C SER A 478 -3.21 -3.57 25.61
N ILE A 479 -2.81 -3.25 26.84
CA ILE A 479 -3.19 -2.03 27.54
C ILE A 479 -1.90 -1.32 27.97
N ARG A 480 -1.46 -0.33 27.19
CA ARG A 480 -0.24 0.44 27.47
C ARG A 480 -0.38 1.21 28.79
N GLY A 481 0.72 1.34 29.54
CA GLY A 481 0.73 1.90 30.89
C GLY A 481 0.60 0.84 31.98
N TYR A 482 0.15 -0.37 31.63
CA TYR A 482 0.24 -1.53 32.51
C TYR A 482 1.41 -2.42 32.06
N LYS A 483 2.07 -3.06 33.03
CA LYS A 483 3.15 -4.02 32.76
C LYS A 483 2.65 -5.22 31.97
N TYR A 484 3.54 -5.77 31.13
CA TYR A 484 3.24 -6.94 30.30
C TYR A 484 2.60 -8.09 31.09
N GLN A 485 1.42 -8.53 30.62
CA GLN A 485 0.64 -9.64 31.17
C GLN A 485 0.37 -9.54 32.68
N LYS A 486 0.19 -8.33 33.22
CA LYS A 486 -0.05 -8.11 34.66
C LYS A 486 -1.53 -8.01 35.04
N ILE A 487 -2.45 -8.02 34.07
CA ILE A 487 -3.90 -7.95 34.31
C ILE A 487 -4.51 -9.33 34.07
N SER A 488 -4.96 -9.99 35.14
CA SER A 488 -5.78 -11.20 35.13
C SER A 488 -6.37 -11.43 36.54
N PRO A 489 -7.27 -12.42 36.73
CA PRO A 489 -7.68 -12.86 38.05
C PRO A 489 -6.48 -13.35 38.89
N THR A 490 -6.60 -13.23 40.21
CA THR A 490 -5.60 -13.68 41.16
C THR A 490 -6.14 -14.74 42.10
N ASP A 491 -5.25 -15.57 42.64
CA ASP A 491 -5.58 -16.49 43.73
C ASP A 491 -5.66 -15.75 45.09
N ARG A 492 -5.89 -16.50 46.17
CA ARG A 492 -5.97 -15.95 47.54
C ARG A 492 -4.66 -15.32 48.04
N ARG A 493 -3.53 -15.60 47.40
CA ARG A 493 -2.21 -15.05 47.71
C ARG A 493 -1.86 -13.86 46.82
N GLY A 494 -2.76 -13.45 45.93
CA GLY A 494 -2.55 -12.35 44.99
C GLY A 494 -1.71 -12.73 43.77
N GLN A 495 -1.46 -14.02 43.52
CA GLN A 495 -0.71 -14.48 42.36
C GLN A 495 -1.63 -14.61 41.14
N LEU A 496 -1.13 -14.26 39.95
CA LEU A 496 -1.92 -14.31 38.73
C LEU A 496 -2.29 -15.76 38.37
N THR A 497 -3.55 -16.00 38.03
CA THR A 497 -4.02 -17.33 37.57
C THR A 497 -4.31 -17.37 36.07
N GLY A 498 -4.43 -16.20 35.43
CA GLY A 498 -4.87 -16.09 34.05
C GLY A 498 -6.40 -16.08 33.94
N ALA A 499 -6.90 -15.57 32.82
CA ALA A 499 -8.33 -15.42 32.57
C ALA A 499 -8.83 -16.39 31.50
N SER A 500 -10.10 -16.76 31.60
CA SER A 500 -10.82 -17.50 30.56
C SER A 500 -11.51 -16.59 29.54
N LYS A 501 -11.67 -15.29 29.82
CA LYS A 501 -12.26 -14.31 28.90
C LYS A 501 -11.38 -13.06 28.79
N LEU A 502 -11.26 -12.51 27.59
CA LEU A 502 -10.46 -11.32 27.27
C LEU A 502 -11.27 -10.39 26.36
N ALA A 503 -11.26 -9.10 26.69
CA ALA A 503 -11.71 -8.06 25.79
C ALA A 503 -10.81 -6.83 25.93
N VAL A 504 -10.07 -6.50 24.88
CA VAL A 504 -9.16 -5.35 24.84
C VAL A 504 -9.40 -4.54 23.58
N GLY A 505 -9.48 -3.22 23.72
CA GLY A 505 -9.62 -2.27 22.63
C GLY A 505 -8.59 -1.15 22.74
N SER A 506 -8.19 -0.59 21.60
CA SER A 506 -7.23 0.51 21.54
C SER A 506 -7.62 1.46 20.42
N LEU A 507 -7.64 2.76 20.72
CA LEU A 507 -7.82 3.85 19.78
C LEU A 507 -6.57 4.72 19.78
N GLU A 508 -5.92 4.83 18.63
CA GLU A 508 -4.72 5.64 18.45
C GLU A 508 -4.92 6.62 17.29
N TYR A 509 -4.63 7.90 17.57
CA TYR A 509 -4.61 8.98 16.61
C TYR A 509 -3.17 9.42 16.37
N GLN A 510 -2.77 9.48 15.11
CA GLN A 510 -1.45 9.90 14.67
C GLN A 510 -1.55 11.11 13.75
N TYR A 511 -0.69 12.09 13.95
CA TYR A 511 -0.62 13.31 13.14
C TYR A 511 0.77 13.47 12.53
N ASN A 512 0.85 13.67 11.21
CA ASN A 512 2.12 13.93 10.52
C ASN A 512 2.57 15.36 10.83
N ILE A 513 3.65 15.49 11.61
CA ILE A 513 4.20 16.77 12.00
C ILE A 513 5.07 17.32 10.87
N TYR A 514 6.00 16.50 10.37
CA TYR A 514 6.95 16.90 9.34
C TYR A 514 7.60 15.69 8.68
N GLY A 515 7.53 15.63 7.35
CA GLY A 515 8.15 14.58 6.55
C GLY A 515 7.70 13.19 6.99
N ASN A 516 8.63 12.44 7.61
CA ASN A 516 8.45 11.06 8.07
C ASN A 516 8.16 10.95 9.58
N TRP A 517 7.94 12.06 10.28
CA TRP A 517 7.73 12.11 11.73
C TRP A 517 6.27 12.36 12.09
N TRP A 518 5.72 11.47 12.92
CA TRP A 518 4.33 11.55 13.38
C TRP A 518 4.28 11.61 14.90
N SER A 519 3.42 12.45 15.46
CA SER A 519 2.98 12.32 16.86
C SER A 519 1.85 11.30 16.95
N ALA A 520 1.74 10.62 18.08
CA ALA A 520 0.66 9.70 18.40
C ALA A 520 0.02 10.05 19.75
N LEU A 521 -1.29 9.90 19.87
CA LEU A 521 -2.06 9.93 21.10
C LEU A 521 -2.93 8.68 21.13
N PHE A 522 -3.02 8.00 22.27
CA PHE A 522 -3.78 6.77 22.35
C PHE A 522 -4.47 6.56 23.69
N VAL A 523 -5.56 5.79 23.63
CA VAL A 523 -6.26 5.23 24.78
C VAL A 523 -6.45 3.73 24.53
N ASP A 524 -6.01 2.93 25.49
CA ASP A 524 -6.17 1.48 25.50
C ASP A 524 -7.05 1.11 26.69
N SER A 525 -8.04 0.24 26.50
CA SER A 525 -8.97 -0.15 27.55
C SER A 525 -9.38 -1.60 27.39
N GLY A 526 -9.44 -2.36 28.49
CA GLY A 526 -9.84 -3.76 28.43
C GLY A 526 -9.78 -4.48 29.76
N GLU A 527 -10.13 -5.76 29.73
CA GLU A 527 -10.16 -6.62 30.89
C GLU A 527 -9.83 -8.07 30.53
N ALA A 528 -9.32 -8.80 31.53
CA ALA A 528 -9.09 -10.23 31.50
C ALA A 528 -9.76 -10.82 32.74
N VAL A 529 -10.86 -11.56 32.57
CA VAL A 529 -11.74 -12.03 33.65
C VAL A 529 -12.21 -13.47 33.44
N ASN A 530 -12.72 -14.11 34.50
CA ASN A 530 -13.33 -15.46 34.40
C ASN A 530 -14.84 -15.42 34.22
N ASP A 531 -15.50 -14.33 34.61
CA ASP A 531 -16.94 -14.12 34.48
C ASP A 531 -17.19 -12.72 33.92
N ILE A 532 -17.72 -12.64 32.69
CA ILE A 532 -17.95 -11.37 31.98
C ILE A 532 -18.97 -10.46 32.70
N ARG A 533 -19.78 -11.02 33.62
CA ARG A 533 -20.72 -10.23 34.43
C ARG A 533 -20.01 -9.45 35.54
N LYS A 534 -18.76 -9.81 35.87
CA LYS A 534 -17.93 -9.15 36.88
C LYS A 534 -16.80 -8.39 36.18
N SER A 535 -17.13 -7.22 35.63
CA SER A 535 -16.17 -6.39 34.92
C SER A 535 -15.08 -5.84 35.84
N ASN A 536 -13.86 -5.79 35.31
CA ASN A 536 -12.68 -5.17 35.94
C ASN A 536 -11.88 -4.42 34.86
N LEU A 537 -12.53 -3.41 34.28
CA LEU A 537 -11.95 -2.64 33.18
C LEU A 537 -10.72 -1.86 33.63
N LYS A 538 -9.63 -2.02 32.88
CA LYS A 538 -8.38 -1.29 33.04
C LYS A 538 -8.16 -0.40 31.83
N THR A 539 -7.81 0.85 32.07
CA THR A 539 -7.59 1.84 31.01
C THR A 539 -6.23 2.50 31.18
N GLY A 540 -5.51 2.63 30.07
CA GLY A 540 -4.25 3.34 29.98
C GLY A 540 -4.29 4.37 28.85
N VAL A 541 -3.62 5.49 29.08
CA VAL A 541 -3.54 6.59 28.11
C VAL A 541 -2.10 6.98 27.88
N GLY A 542 -1.79 7.48 26.70
CA GLY A 542 -0.44 7.87 26.39
C GLY A 542 -0.26 8.67 25.13
N MET A 543 1.00 9.01 24.89
CA MET A 543 1.45 9.74 23.72
C MET A 543 2.73 9.11 23.19
N GLY A 544 3.04 9.35 21.92
CA GLY A 544 4.22 8.77 21.30
C GLY A 544 4.68 9.49 20.06
N VAL A 545 5.79 9.00 19.53
CA VAL A 545 6.38 9.43 18.26
C VAL A 545 6.49 8.21 17.35
N ARG A 546 6.23 8.40 16.06
CA ARG A 546 6.51 7.43 15.00
C ARG A 546 7.48 8.04 14.01
N TRP A 547 8.48 7.27 13.62
CA TRP A 547 9.36 7.60 12.53
C TRP A 547 9.22 6.56 11.42
N ALA A 548 8.73 6.99 10.26
CA ALA A 548 8.69 6.18 9.05
C ALA A 548 10.11 6.06 8.47
N SER A 549 10.93 5.20 9.07
CA SER A 549 12.30 4.99 8.66
C SER A 549 12.38 4.14 7.37
N PRO A 550 13.50 4.17 6.63
CA PRO A 550 13.70 3.34 5.44
C PRO A 550 13.60 1.82 5.70
N VAL A 551 13.80 1.39 6.95
CA VAL A 551 13.76 -0.02 7.36
C VAL A 551 12.45 -0.43 8.04
N GLY A 552 11.47 0.49 8.11
CA GLY A 552 10.16 0.27 8.72
C GLY A 552 9.78 1.30 9.78
N PRO A 553 8.53 1.33 10.25
CA PRO A 553 8.09 2.28 11.27
C PRO A 553 8.74 1.96 12.63
N ILE A 554 9.41 2.97 13.19
CA ILE A 554 9.94 2.94 14.55
C ILE A 554 8.97 3.72 15.43
N LYS A 555 8.60 3.14 16.57
CA LYS A 555 7.73 3.78 17.56
C LYS A 555 8.43 3.99 18.90
N PHE A 556 8.08 5.09 19.53
CA PHE A 556 8.38 5.43 20.92
C PHE A 556 7.06 5.84 21.59
N ASP A 557 6.63 5.11 22.63
CA ASP A 557 5.39 5.39 23.37
C ASP A 557 5.69 5.65 24.84
N LEU A 558 4.98 6.60 25.44
CA LEU A 558 4.89 6.85 26.87
C LEU A 558 3.44 6.69 27.31
N ALA A 559 3.18 5.88 28.33
CA ALA A 559 1.82 5.60 28.78
C ALA A 559 1.73 5.50 30.30
N THR A 560 0.57 5.86 30.83
CA THR A 560 0.23 5.76 32.25
C THR A 560 -1.16 5.12 32.40
N PRO A 561 -1.38 4.30 33.44
CA PRO A 561 -2.72 3.84 33.79
C PRO A 561 -3.57 5.03 34.28
N ILE A 562 -4.90 4.95 34.08
CA ILE A 562 -5.86 5.90 34.64
C ILE A 562 -6.91 5.17 35.48
N GLY A 563 -7.35 5.82 36.57
CA GLY A 563 -8.37 5.26 37.47
C GLY A 563 -7.84 4.27 38.51
N GLU A 564 -6.53 4.12 38.66
CA GLU A 564 -5.91 3.35 39.75
C GLU A 564 -5.39 4.29 40.85
N ARG A 565 -5.76 4.03 42.11
CA ARG A 565 -5.34 4.88 43.25
C ARG A 565 -3.85 4.73 43.60
N ASP A 566 -3.26 3.59 43.30
CA ASP A 566 -1.92 3.22 43.80
C ASP A 566 -0.88 3.04 42.68
N ASN A 567 -1.26 3.20 41.41
CA ASN A 567 -0.38 2.95 40.26
C ASN A 567 -0.33 4.20 39.37
N HIS A 568 0.81 4.90 39.40
CA HIS A 568 1.06 6.12 38.64
C HIS A 568 2.34 6.01 37.79
N ASN A 569 2.86 4.79 37.61
CA ASN A 569 4.13 4.59 36.91
C ASN A 569 3.95 4.85 35.41
N VAL A 570 4.89 5.62 34.85
CA VAL A 570 5.00 5.83 33.41
C VAL A 570 5.79 4.66 32.82
N GLU A 571 5.19 3.96 31.88
CA GLU A 571 5.85 2.91 31.09
C GLU A 571 6.25 3.47 29.73
N PHE A 572 7.39 3.03 29.20
CA PHE A 572 7.83 3.41 27.86
C PHE A 572 8.15 2.19 26.97
N TYR A 573 7.83 2.32 25.69
CA TYR A 573 7.96 1.24 24.72
C TYR A 573 8.72 1.72 23.48
N ILE A 574 9.74 0.95 23.07
CA ILE A 574 10.50 1.22 21.84
C ILE A 574 10.43 -0.01 20.94
N GLY A 575 10.11 0.20 19.67
CA GLY A 575 10.08 -0.92 18.75
C GLY A 575 10.10 -0.56 17.29
N LEU A 576 10.71 -1.47 16.54
CA LEU A 576 10.49 -1.63 15.11
C LEU A 576 9.39 -2.67 14.92
N GLY A 577 8.36 -2.36 14.12
CA GLY A 577 7.33 -3.33 13.81
C GLY A 577 6.15 -2.73 13.07
N ALA A 578 5.62 -3.48 12.11
CA ALA A 578 4.39 -3.12 11.44
C ALA A 578 3.19 -3.20 12.41
N GLU A 579 2.20 -2.34 12.17
CA GLU A 579 0.98 -2.31 12.97
C GLU A 579 0.00 -3.43 12.57
N LEU A 580 0.02 -3.86 11.29
CA LEU A 580 -0.84 -4.89 10.69
C LEU A 580 -0.30 -6.30 10.75
#